data_AF-A0A4U9HEG5-F1
#
_entry.id   AF-A0A4U9HEG5-F1
#
_cell.length_a   1.000
_cell.length_b   1.000
_cell.length_c   1.000
_cell.angle_alpha   90.00
_cell.angle_beta   90.00
_cell.angle_gamma   90.00
#
_symmetry.space_group_name_H-M   'P 1'
#
loop_
_entity.id
_entity.type
_entity.pdbx_description
1 polymer ?
#
loop_
_entity_poly.entity_id
_entity_poly.type
_entity_poly.pdbx_seq_one_letter_code
_entity_poly.pdbx_strand_id
1 'polypeptide(L)'
;MKPTANKYHGHGLEIDGTDLGTRQTTPGGAYQLKLRSYRSNTSLDGGESSRHSIDQERSFADFGLIEPLPSHTHDVPIGWHSHGGRINPDGNPETTVKNIAFNYIVRLA
;
A
#
# COMPACT_ATOMS: atom_id res chain seq x y z
N MET A 1 4.15 57.17 -5.41
CA MET A 1 3.47 56.18 -6.27
C MET A 1 3.20 54.95 -5.43
N LYS A 2 1.94 54.50 -5.30
CA LYS A 2 1.66 53.25 -4.54
C LYS A 2 2.08 52.04 -5.39
N PRO A 3 2.71 51.01 -4.79
CA PRO A 3 3.04 49.77 -5.48
C PRO A 3 1.79 48.99 -5.88
N THR A 4 1.93 48.11 -6.88
CA THR A 4 0.89 47.13 -7.23
C THR A 4 0.79 46.05 -6.17
N ALA A 5 -0.42 45.62 -5.88
CA ALA A 5 -0.69 44.58 -4.90
C ALA A 5 -1.94 43.78 -5.29
N ASN A 6 -1.93 42.48 -4.99
CA ASN A 6 -3.13 41.64 -4.97
C ASN A 6 -3.77 41.71 -3.57
N LYS A 7 -5.11 41.58 -3.49
CA LYS A 7 -5.84 41.53 -2.23
C LYS A 7 -5.77 40.17 -1.56
N TYR A 8 -5.57 40.16 -0.25
CA TYR A 8 -5.68 39.02 0.64
C TYR A 8 -7.10 38.47 0.65
N HIS A 9 -7.21 37.16 0.46
CA HIS A 9 -8.45 36.43 0.61
C HIS A 9 -8.16 35.00 1.08
N GLY A 10 -9.19 34.32 1.58
CA GLY A 10 -9.09 32.93 2.03
C GLY A 10 -9.23 31.93 0.89
N HIS A 11 -8.78 30.71 1.14
CA HIS A 11 -8.96 29.57 0.25
C HIS A 11 -9.62 28.42 1.01
N GLY A 12 -10.61 27.79 0.38
CA GLY A 12 -11.07 26.46 0.77
C GLY A 12 -10.27 25.40 0.04
N LEU A 13 -10.02 24.27 0.70
CA LEU A 13 -9.46 23.09 0.07
C LEU A 13 -10.23 21.88 0.57
N GLU A 14 -10.75 21.11 -0.36
CA GLU A 14 -11.37 19.82 -0.12
C GLU A 14 -10.49 18.75 -0.76
N ILE A 15 -10.15 17.73 0.03
CA ILE A 15 -9.44 16.55 -0.45
C ILE A 15 -10.27 15.37 0.01
N ASP A 16 -10.85 14.67 -0.96
CA ASP A 16 -11.65 13.50 -0.68
C ASP A 16 -10.80 12.35 -0.16
N GLY A 17 -11.39 11.57 0.73
CA GLY A 17 -10.86 10.26 1.08
C GLY A 17 -11.13 9.26 -0.02
N THR A 18 -10.33 8.20 -0.05
CA THR A 18 -10.56 7.03 -0.89
C THR A 18 -10.49 5.77 -0.04
N ASP A 19 -11.37 4.82 -0.31
CA ASP A 19 -11.23 3.48 0.25
C ASP A 19 -10.15 2.73 -0.55
N LEU A 20 -9.03 2.43 0.11
CA LEU A 20 -7.95 1.64 -0.47
C LEU A 20 -8.31 0.15 -0.53
N GLY A 21 -9.46 -0.23 0.01
CA GLY A 21 -10.05 -1.55 -0.10
C GLY A 21 -9.28 -2.59 0.69
N THR A 22 -9.27 -3.81 0.15
CA THR A 22 -8.59 -4.97 0.73
C THR A 22 -7.50 -5.43 -0.23
N ARG A 23 -6.34 -5.78 0.31
CA ARG A 23 -5.20 -6.30 -0.46
C ARG A 23 -4.88 -7.72 0.02
N GLN A 24 -4.36 -8.55 -0.87
CA GLN A 24 -3.92 -9.88 -0.48
C GLN A 24 -2.43 -9.89 -0.16
N THR A 25 -2.03 -10.69 0.82
CA THR A 25 -0.63 -11.02 1.02
C THR A 25 -0.08 -11.75 -0.20
N THR A 26 1.22 -11.64 -0.43
CA THR A 26 1.88 -12.47 -1.45
C THR A 26 1.87 -13.94 -1.00
N PRO A 27 1.60 -14.91 -1.91
CA PRO A 27 1.67 -16.32 -1.55
C PRO A 27 3.10 -16.73 -1.17
N GLY A 28 3.23 -17.50 -0.10
CA GLY A 28 4.52 -17.99 0.41
C GLY A 28 5.05 -19.26 -0.28
N GLY A 29 4.32 -19.78 -1.27
CA GLY A 29 4.59 -21.07 -1.89
C GLY A 29 3.94 -22.24 -1.14
N ALA A 30 3.92 -23.41 -1.78
CA ALA A 30 3.40 -24.62 -1.17
C ALA A 30 4.41 -25.18 -0.14
N TYR A 31 3.90 -25.80 0.91
CA TYR A 31 4.74 -26.44 1.93
C TYR A 31 4.68 -27.96 1.80
N GLN A 32 5.84 -28.58 1.54
CA GLN A 32 5.96 -30.03 1.46
C GLN A 32 6.08 -30.63 2.86
N LEU A 33 5.13 -31.49 3.23
CA LEU A 33 5.17 -32.26 4.46
C LEU A 33 6.23 -33.35 4.36
N LYS A 34 7.03 -33.50 5.43
CA LYS A 34 8.09 -34.50 5.52
C LYS A 34 7.69 -35.62 6.48
N LEU A 35 8.13 -36.84 6.17
CA LEU A 35 7.98 -38.02 7.02
C LEU A 35 9.36 -38.53 7.43
N ARG A 36 9.45 -39.22 8.57
CA ARG A 36 10.63 -40.03 8.94
C ARG A 36 10.64 -41.35 8.15
N SER A 37 10.52 -41.21 6.85
CA SER A 37 10.37 -42.29 5.90
C SER A 37 11.73 -42.62 5.28
N TYR A 38 11.90 -43.86 4.84
CA TYR A 38 13.05 -44.28 4.04
C TYR A 38 12.66 -45.46 3.16
N ARG A 39 13.38 -45.67 2.06
CA ARG A 39 13.14 -46.83 1.18
C ARG A 39 13.40 -48.13 1.94
N SER A 40 12.43 -49.03 1.91
CA SER A 40 12.57 -50.35 2.52
C SER A 40 13.64 -51.18 1.78
N ASN A 41 14.31 -52.09 2.47
CA ASN A 41 15.23 -53.05 1.84
C ASN A 41 14.50 -54.21 1.14
N THR A 42 13.17 -54.28 1.26
CA THR A 42 12.34 -55.28 0.58
C THR A 42 11.78 -54.70 -0.73
N SER A 43 12.31 -55.12 -1.88
CA SER A 43 11.69 -54.90 -3.20
C SER A 43 10.86 -56.13 -3.61
N LEU A 44 9.66 -55.93 -4.17
CA LEU A 44 8.87 -57.05 -4.72
C LEU A 44 9.41 -57.56 -6.05
N ASP A 45 9.85 -56.64 -6.90
CA ASP A 45 10.16 -56.92 -8.30
C ASP A 45 11.68 -56.96 -8.55
N GLY A 46 12.48 -57.03 -7.48
CA GLY A 46 13.93 -56.82 -7.52
C GLY A 46 14.32 -55.35 -7.69
N GLY A 47 15.62 -55.03 -7.57
CA GLY A 47 16.11 -53.65 -7.70
C GLY A 47 15.72 -52.71 -6.54
N GLU A 48 15.71 -51.40 -6.81
CA GLU A 48 15.36 -50.35 -5.84
C GLU A 48 13.91 -50.49 -5.36
N SER A 49 13.68 -50.34 -4.05
CA SER A 49 12.33 -50.45 -3.49
C SER A 49 11.51 -49.17 -3.70
N SER A 50 10.32 -49.32 -4.26
CA SER A 50 9.27 -48.28 -4.27
C SER A 50 8.49 -48.20 -2.95
N ARG A 51 8.79 -49.07 -1.99
CA ARG A 51 8.15 -49.08 -0.67
C ARG A 51 8.93 -48.26 0.34
N HIS A 52 8.18 -47.66 1.24
CA HIS A 52 8.71 -46.82 2.29
C HIS A 52 8.30 -47.33 3.67
N SER A 53 9.26 -47.36 4.59
CA SER A 53 9.05 -47.67 6.02
C SER A 53 9.20 -46.40 6.85
N ILE A 54 8.45 -46.30 7.95
CA ILE A 54 8.52 -45.18 8.91
C ILE A 54 9.27 -45.63 10.16
N ASP A 55 10.24 -44.83 10.59
CA ASP A 55 11.08 -45.09 11.76
C ASP A 55 11.17 -43.82 12.63
N GLN A 56 10.92 -43.94 13.93
CA GLN A 56 10.92 -42.79 14.84
C GLN A 56 12.33 -42.23 15.11
N GLU A 57 13.36 -43.06 14.98
CA GLU A 57 14.75 -42.69 15.25
C GLU A 57 15.42 -41.96 14.07
N ARG A 58 14.75 -41.85 12.93
CA ARG A 58 15.27 -41.16 11.73
C ARG A 58 14.87 -39.70 11.67
N SER A 59 15.67 -38.91 10.96
CA SER A 59 15.33 -37.53 10.60
C SER A 59 14.18 -37.49 9.59
N PHE A 60 13.46 -36.37 9.56
CA PHE A 60 12.47 -36.08 8.54
C PHE A 60 13.11 -35.92 7.16
N ALA A 61 12.55 -36.60 6.17
CA ALA A 61 12.97 -36.53 4.78
C ALA A 61 11.78 -36.26 3.87
N ASP A 62 12.08 -35.66 2.73
CA ASP A 62 11.11 -35.40 1.67
C ASP A 62 11.30 -36.44 0.56
N PHE A 63 10.26 -37.24 0.33
CA PHE A 63 10.19 -38.22 -0.74
C PHE A 63 8.97 -37.97 -1.65
N GLY A 64 8.27 -36.85 -1.50
CA GLY A 64 7.05 -36.57 -2.26
C GLY A 64 5.91 -37.56 -2.02
N LEU A 65 5.87 -38.21 -0.85
CA LEU A 65 4.85 -39.23 -0.53
C LEU A 65 3.52 -38.64 -0.04
N ILE A 66 3.52 -37.35 0.31
CA ILE A 66 2.34 -36.61 0.77
C ILE A 66 2.18 -35.41 -0.15
N GLU A 67 0.95 -35.13 -0.57
CA GLU A 67 0.66 -33.93 -1.35
C GLU A 67 1.06 -32.66 -0.59
N PRO A 68 1.69 -31.67 -1.25
CA PRO A 68 2.03 -30.41 -0.61
C PRO A 68 0.79 -29.70 -0.06
N LEU A 69 0.95 -29.02 1.08
CA LEU A 69 -0.05 -28.05 1.50
C LEU A 69 -0.04 -26.89 0.50
N PRO A 70 -1.19 -26.54 -0.10
CA PRO A 70 -1.23 -25.54 -1.14
C PRO A 70 -0.86 -24.17 -0.58
N SER A 71 -0.27 -23.34 -1.45
CA SER A 71 -0.02 -21.94 -1.16
C SER A 71 -1.36 -21.22 -0.95
N HIS A 72 -1.44 -20.36 0.07
CA HIS A 72 -2.62 -19.53 0.33
C HIS A 72 -2.21 -18.07 0.59
N THR A 73 -3.21 -17.20 0.57
CA THR A 73 -3.09 -15.76 0.83
C THR A 73 -4.04 -15.36 1.94
N HIS A 74 -3.75 -14.24 2.58
CA HIS A 74 -4.63 -13.58 3.53
C HIS A 74 -5.13 -12.26 2.97
N ASP A 75 -6.39 -11.95 3.23
CA ASP A 75 -6.97 -10.65 2.96
C ASP A 75 -6.59 -9.66 4.08
N VAL A 76 -6.12 -8.48 3.67
CA VAL A 76 -5.69 -7.40 4.55
C VAL A 76 -6.52 -6.17 4.23
N PRO A 77 -7.52 -5.83 5.08
CA PRO A 77 -8.29 -4.60 4.92
C PRO A 77 -7.40 -3.39 5.18
N ILE A 78 -7.32 -2.48 4.20
CA ILE A 78 -6.59 -1.21 4.31
C ILE A 78 -7.57 -0.10 4.70
N GLY A 79 -8.75 -0.07 4.09
CA GLY A 79 -9.84 0.85 4.42
C GLY A 79 -9.62 2.28 3.92
N TRP A 80 -10.39 3.19 4.51
CA TRP A 80 -10.43 4.61 4.12
C TRP A 80 -9.15 5.35 4.48
N HIS A 81 -8.62 6.08 3.49
CA HIS A 81 -7.44 6.92 3.62
C HIS A 81 -7.69 8.30 3.01
N SER A 82 -7.16 9.35 3.63
CA SER A 82 -7.30 10.73 3.15
C SER A 82 -6.03 11.54 3.44
N HIS A 83 -5.95 12.73 2.83
CA HIS A 83 -4.87 13.68 3.10
C HIS A 83 -5.43 15.01 3.59
N GLY A 84 -4.67 15.67 4.48
CA GLY A 84 -4.90 17.06 4.83
C GLY A 84 -4.02 17.96 3.96
N GLY A 85 -4.62 19.02 3.41
CA GLY A 85 -3.88 20.07 2.74
C GLY A 85 -4.17 21.44 3.38
N ARG A 86 -3.24 22.38 3.23
CA ARG A 86 -3.41 23.76 3.67
C ARG A 86 -2.94 24.71 2.58
N ILE A 87 -3.82 25.63 2.20
CA ILE A 87 -3.46 26.75 1.33
C ILE A 87 -3.38 27.98 2.21
N ASN A 88 -2.18 28.54 2.33
CA ASN A 88 -2.00 29.77 3.07
C ASN A 88 -2.52 30.95 2.23
N PRO A 89 -3.33 31.82 2.81
CA PRO A 89 -3.75 33.04 2.14
C PRO A 89 -2.58 34.02 2.02
N ASP A 90 -2.56 34.77 0.92
CA ASP A 90 -1.53 35.74 0.57
C ASP A 90 -2.15 37.01 -0.03
N GLY A 91 -1.46 38.14 0.12
CA GLY A 91 -1.85 39.44 -0.43
C GLY A 91 -2.02 40.54 0.61
N ASN A 92 -2.55 41.69 0.15
CA ASN A 92 -2.67 42.95 0.89
C ASN A 92 -4.13 43.27 1.24
N PRO A 93 -4.45 44.29 2.04
CA PRO A 93 -5.84 44.66 2.33
C PRO A 93 -6.69 44.99 1.08
N GLU A 94 -6.06 45.43 -0.01
CA GLU A 94 -6.70 45.90 -1.24
C GLU A 94 -5.92 45.43 -2.48
N THR A 95 -6.61 45.26 -3.61
CA THR A 95 -5.97 45.05 -4.92
C THR A 95 -5.67 46.42 -5.50
N THR A 96 -4.40 46.71 -5.77
CA THR A 96 -3.96 47.99 -6.33
C THR A 96 -3.21 47.78 -7.64
N VAL A 97 -3.50 48.66 -8.60
CA VAL A 97 -2.59 48.93 -9.72
C VAL A 97 -1.65 50.07 -9.35
N LYS A 98 -0.62 50.30 -10.16
CA LYS A 98 0.30 51.43 -9.99
C LYS A 98 -0.50 52.73 -10.08
N ASN A 99 -0.51 53.51 -9.01
CA ASN A 99 -1.31 54.73 -8.94
C ASN A 99 -0.61 55.87 -8.16
N ILE A 100 -1.13 57.08 -8.36
CA ILE A 100 -0.76 58.32 -7.66
C ILE A 100 -2.06 58.94 -7.15
N ALA A 101 -2.09 59.32 -5.88
CA ALA A 101 -3.28 59.93 -5.29
C ALA A 101 -3.42 61.39 -5.75
N PHE A 102 -4.65 61.79 -6.11
CA PHE A 102 -5.01 63.16 -6.45
C PHE A 102 -6.23 63.59 -5.63
N ASN A 103 -6.35 64.89 -5.38
CA ASN A 103 -7.53 65.47 -4.76
C ASN A 103 -8.63 65.63 -5.81
N TYR A 104 -9.82 65.11 -5.53
CA TYR A 104 -11.00 65.40 -6.34
C TYR A 104 -11.51 66.81 -6.00
N ILE A 105 -11.51 67.72 -6.99
CA ILE A 105 -12.08 69.06 -6.86
C ILE A 105 -13.29 69.21 -7.80
N VAL A 106 -14.25 70.02 -7.39
CA VAL A 106 -15.39 70.42 -8.23
C VAL A 106 -15.45 71.93 -8.31
N ARG A 107 -15.78 72.48 -9.48
CA ARG A 107 -16.00 73.91 -9.65
C ARG A 107 -17.35 74.29 -9.06
N LEU A 108 -17.40 75.38 -8.29
CA LEU A 108 -18.66 75.95 -7.81
C LEU A 108 -19.28 76.84 -8.90
N ALA A 109 -20.62 76.89 -8.95
CA ALA A 109 -21.41 77.71 -9.87
C ALA A 109 -21.78 79.05 -9.23
#